data_AF-A0A437Q3A7-F1
#
_entry.id   AF-A0A437Q3A7-F1
#
_cell.length_a   1.000
_cell.length_b   1.000
_cell.length_c   1.000
_cell.angle_alpha   90.00
_cell.angle_beta   90.00
_cell.angle_gamma   90.00
#
_symmetry.space_group_name_H-M   'P 1'
#
loop_
_entity.id
_entity.type
_entity.pdbx_description
1 polymer ?
#
loop_
_entity_poly.entity_id
_entity_poly.type
_entity_poly.pdbx_seq_one_letter_code
_entity_poly.pdbx_strand_id
1 'polypeptide(L)' 'MAAIEFPDDLIALERSAWEEIQAGALTVPTALAVHEGVTAFAAESELSRLDVEMQLKRVVRHPEVVAA' A
#
# COMPACT_ATOMS: atom_id res chain seq x y z
N MET A 1 -16.82 -0.85 2.38
CA MET A 1 -15.67 -1.77 2.48
C MET A 1 -15.24 -1.78 3.93
N ALA A 2 -14.95 -2.94 4.51
CA ALA A 2 -14.40 -3.01 5.86
C ALA A 2 -13.00 -2.39 5.90
N ALA A 3 -12.60 -1.83 7.04
CA ALA A 3 -11.23 -1.39 7.25
C ALA A 3 -10.32 -2.62 7.26
N ILE A 4 -9.28 -2.60 6.42
CA ILE A 4 -8.26 -3.65 6.37
C ILE A 4 -7.11 -3.21 7.28
N GLU A 5 -6.78 -4.03 8.27
CA GLU A 5 -5.58 -3.85 9.07
C GLU A 5 -4.39 -4.39 8.27
N PHE A 6 -3.45 -3.51 7.93
CA PHE A 6 -2.25 -3.87 7.18
C PHE A 6 -1.06 -4.08 8.11
N PRO A 7 -0.16 -5.01 7.79
CA PRO A 7 1.09 -5.15 8.54
C PRO A 7 2.02 -3.96 8.25
N ASP A 8 2.84 -3.61 9.24
CA ASP A 8 3.70 -2.41 9.20
C ASP A 8 4.72 -2.43 8.05
N ASP A 9 5.19 -3.62 7.68
CA ASP A 9 6.12 -3.83 6.57
C ASP A 9 5.50 -3.50 5.21
N LEU A 10 4.25 -3.91 4.97
CA LEU A 10 3.50 -3.57 3.75
C LEU A 10 3.20 -2.06 3.69
N ILE A 11 2.88 -1.45 4.83
CA ILE A 11 2.72 0.01 4.93
C ILE A 11 4.03 0.73 4.63
N ALA A 12 5.16 0.24 5.14
CA ALA A 12 6.47 0.83 4.88
C ALA A 12 6.87 0.73 3.40
N LEU A 13 6.63 -0.42 2.76
CA LEU A 13 6.87 -0.61 1.32
C LEU A 13 6.08 0.39 0.47
N GLU A 14 4.78 0.54 0.75
CA GLU A 14 3.93 1.48 0.02
C GLU A 14 4.34 2.94 0.31
N ARG A 15 4.76 3.27 1.53
CA ARG A 15 5.28 4.61 1.87
C ARG A 15 6.54 4.95 1.09
N SER A 16 7.52 4.05 1.05
CA SER A 16 8.74 4.24 0.27
C SER A 16 8.43 4.38 -1.22
N ALA A 17 7.57 3.52 -1.77
CA ALA A 17 7.11 3.65 -3.15
C ALA A 17 6.40 4.99 -3.40
N TRP A 18 5.60 5.47 -2.45
CA TRP A 18 4.91 6.74 -2.57
C TRP A 18 5.87 7.94 -2.55
N GLU A 19 6.85 7.94 -1.66
CA GLU A 19 7.91 8.96 -1.63
C GLU A 19 8.69 9.00 -2.95
N GLU A 20 9.06 7.84 -3.50
CA GLU A 20 9.73 7.76 -4.80
C GLU A 20 8.83 8.24 -5.95
N ILE A 21 7.53 7.93 -5.94
CA ILE A 21 6.57 8.44 -6.94
C ILE A 21 6.51 9.97 -6.87
N GLN A 22 6.41 10.54 -5.67
CA GLN A 22 6.35 11.98 -5.47
C GLN A 22 7.65 12.69 -5.92
N ALA A 23 8.79 12.00 -5.81
CA ALA A 23 10.08 12.46 -6.32
C ALA A 23 10.29 12.21 -7.83
N GLY A 24 9.38 11.47 -8.50
CA GLY A 24 9.58 11.05 -9.89
C GLY A 24 10.72 10.04 -10.08
N ALA A 25 11.09 9.32 -9.02
CA ALA A 25 12.25 8.43 -8.94
C ALA A 25 11.89 6.96 -8.72
N LEU A 26 10.61 6.59 -8.86
CA LEU A 26 10.12 5.21 -8.63
C LEU A 26 10.94 4.18 -9.40
N THR A 27 11.48 3.22 -8.66
CA THR A 27 12.25 2.11 -9.25
C THR A 27 11.39 0.87 -9.47
N VAL A 28 11.76 0.04 -10.46
CA VAL A 28 11.11 -1.25 -10.71
C VAL A 28 11.20 -2.17 -9.48
N PRO A 29 12.36 -2.30 -8.79
CA PRO A 29 12.43 -3.09 -7.55
C PRO A 29 11.45 -2.62 -6.47
N THR A 30 11.35 -1.31 -6.22
CA THR A 30 10.41 -0.77 -5.21
C THR A 30 8.96 -1.07 -5.60
N ALA A 31 8.60 -0.88 -6.87
CA ALA A 31 7.25 -1.19 -7.36
C ALA A 31 6.93 -2.70 -7.27
N LEU A 32 7.90 -3.57 -7.54
CA LEU A 32 7.74 -5.02 -7.44
C LEU A 32 7.57 -5.46 -5.98
N ALA A 33 8.33 -4.90 -5.05
CA ALA A 33 8.20 -5.22 -3.63
C ALA A 33 6.79 -4.93 -3.09
N VAL A 34 6.20 -3.79 -3.47
CA VAL A 34 4.79 -3.47 -3.14
C VAL A 34 3.84 -4.49 -3.78
N HIS A 35 4.04 -4.81 -5.06
CA HIS A 35 3.19 -5.76 -5.79
C HIS A 35 3.19 -7.15 -5.14
N GLU A 36 4.36 -7.67 -4.78
CA GLU A 36 4.54 -8.95 -4.11
C GLU A 36 3.92 -8.93 -2.72
N GLY A 37 4.15 -7.88 -1.93
CA GLY A 37 3.56 -7.71 -0.60
C GLY A 37 2.03 -7.66 -0.62
N VAL A 38 1.44 -6.87 -1.54
CA VAL A 38 -0.01 -6.82 -1.73
C VAL A 38 -0.58 -8.18 -2.15
N THR A 39 0.14 -8.90 -3.03
CA THR A 39 -0.31 -10.22 -3.51
C THR A 39 -0.26 -11.27 -2.40
N ALA A 40 0.82 -11.31 -1.61
CA ALA A 40 0.96 -12.21 -0.48
C ALA A 40 -0.13 -11.95 0.57
N PHE A 41 -0.30 -10.68 0.98
CA PHE A 41 -1.30 -10.31 2.00
C PHE A 41 -2.73 -10.61 1.55
N ALA A 42 -3.06 -10.36 0.28
CA ALA A 42 -4.38 -10.68 -0.26
C ALA A 42 -4.66 -12.19 -0.23
N ALA A 43 -3.66 -13.02 -0.55
CA ALA A 43 -3.79 -14.47 -0.48
C ALA A 43 -3.94 -14.97 0.97
N GLU A 44 -3.15 -14.44 1.90
CA GLU A 44 -3.21 -14.81 3.32
C GLU A 44 -4.52 -14.39 4.00
N SER A 45 -5.06 -13.22 3.62
CA SER A 45 -6.27 -12.67 4.21
C SER A 45 -7.56 -13.11 3.50
N GLU A 46 -7.46 -13.93 2.45
CA GLU A 46 -8.57 -14.31 1.56
C GLU A 46 -9.35 -13.10 1.00
N LEU A 47 -8.65 -11.97 0.82
CA LEU A 47 -9.22 -10.73 0.29
C LEU A 47 -8.91 -10.57 -1.20
N SER A 48 -9.73 -9.78 -1.88
CA SER A 48 -9.41 -9.36 -3.24
C SER A 48 -8.15 -8.51 -3.25
N ARG A 49 -7.19 -8.84 -4.13
CA ARG A 49 -5.99 -8.03 -4.37
C ARG A 49 -6.33 -6.57 -4.68
N LEU A 50 -7.41 -6.34 -5.44
CA LEU A 50 -7.86 -5.00 -5.77
C LEU A 50 -8.30 -4.22 -4.52
N ASP A 51 -9.04 -4.86 -3.62
CA ASP A 51 -9.53 -4.21 -2.39
C ASP A 51 -8.37 -3.87 -1.45
N VAL A 52 -7.42 -4.80 -1.30
CA VAL A 52 -6.17 -4.60 -0.56
C VAL A 52 -5.39 -3.41 -1.14
N GLU A 53 -5.14 -3.40 -2.46
CA GLU A 53 -4.38 -2.34 -3.12
C GLU A 53 -5.05 -0.96 -2.97
N MET A 54 -6.37 -0.88 -3.15
CA MET A 54 -7.12 0.36 -3.01
C MET A 54 -7.09 0.91 -1.59
N GLN A 55 -7.30 0.05 -0.58
CA GLN A 55 -7.29 0.47 0.82
C GLN A 55 -5.88 0.83 1.29
N LEU A 56 -4.86 0.08 0.89
CA LEU A 56 -3.46 0.38 1.21
C LEU A 56 -3.06 1.76 0.68
N LYS A 57 -3.40 2.04 -0.59
CA LYS A 57 -3.20 3.36 -1.20
C LYS A 57 -3.98 4.47 -0.51
N ARG A 58 -5.22 4.19 -0.06
CA ARG A 58 -6.00 5.16 0.71
C ARG A 58 -5.27 5.51 2.01
N VAL A 59 -4.83 4.52 2.78
CA VAL A 59 -4.14 4.73 4.06
C VAL A 59 -2.82 5.51 3.88
N VAL A 60 -2.03 5.21 2.84
CA VAL A 60 -0.70 5.79 2.66
C VAL A 60 -0.71 7.10 1.88
N ARG A 61 -1.42 7.15 0.75
CA ARG A 61 -1.38 8.31 -0.18
C ARG A 61 -2.42 9.36 0.13
N HIS A 62 -3.47 8.96 0.85
CA HIS A 62 -4.59 9.82 1.21
C HIS A 62 -4.94 9.65 2.69
N PRO A 63 -3.99 9.85 3.62
CA PRO A 63 -4.32 9.86 5.03
C PRO A 63 -5.44 10.88 5.21
N GLU A 64 -6.56 10.47 5.80
CA GLU A 64 -7.66 11.40 6.06
C GLU A 64 -7.05 12.59 6.79
N VAL A 65 -7.14 13.77 6.16
CA VAL A 65 -6.79 15.01 6.83
C VAL A 65 -7.80 15.13 7.95
N VAL A 66 -7.41 14.69 9.15
CA VAL A 66 -8.12 15.03 10.37
C VAL A 66 -8.00 16.54 10.44
N ALA A 67 -9.03 17.24 9.96
CA ALA A 67 -9.14 18.68 10.11
C ALA A 67 -9.11 18.94 11.62
N ALA A 68 -8.02 19.56 12.07
CA ALA A 68 -7.80 19.99 13.45
C ALA A 68 -8.82 21.04 13.87
#